data_AF-A0A957EBY3-F1
#
_entry.id   AF-A0A957EBY3-F1
#
_cell.length_a   1.000
_cell.length_b   1.000
_cell.length_c   1.000
_cell.angle_alpha   90.00
_cell.angle_beta   90.00
_cell.angle_gamma   90.00
#
_symmetry.space_group_name_H-M   'P 1'
#
loop_
_entity.id
_entity.type
_entity.pdbx_description
1 polymer ?
#
loop_
_entity_poly.entity_id
_entity_poly.type
_entity_poly.pdbx_seq_one_letter_code
_entity_poly.pdbx_strand_id
1 'polypeptide(L)' 'SGADLARIRHALVDSFDLDELRTLCFDLGMDFESLPGQSKPAKAREMVNYWRNRRDLDKLTEAIRVERGNII' A
#
# COMPACT_ATOMS: atom_id res chain seq x y z
N SER A 1 8.41 -1.22 12.59
CA SER A 1 7.90 -0.48 13.77
C SER A 1 6.56 0.19 13.44
N GLY A 2 5.85 0.78 14.40
CA GLY A 2 4.64 1.59 14.11
C GLY A 2 4.93 2.81 13.22
N ALA A 3 6.13 3.39 13.35
CA ALA A 3 6.59 4.51 12.53
C ALA A 3 6.80 4.11 11.05
N ASP A 4 7.28 2.91 10.79
CA ASP A 4 7.48 2.42 9.41
C ASP A 4 6.13 2.23 8.70
N LEU A 5 5.10 1.72 9.40
CA LEU A 5 3.76 1.58 8.84
C LEU A 5 3.16 2.94 8.45
N ALA A 6 3.38 3.97 9.28
CA ALA A 6 2.93 5.32 8.98
C ALA A 6 3.64 5.86 7.74
N ARG A 7 4.96 5.67 7.61
CA ARG A 7 5.75 6.12 6.45
C ARG A 7 5.26 5.49 5.15
N ILE A 8 5.06 4.16 5.13
CA ILE A 8 4.55 3.45 3.96
C ILE A 8 3.16 3.96 3.58
N ARG A 9 2.27 4.13 4.57
CA ARG A 9 0.93 4.67 4.30
C ARG A 9 0.98 6.09 3.72
N HIS A 10 1.86 6.95 4.22
CA HIS A 10 2.03 8.31 3.69
C HIS A 10 2.53 8.28 2.24
N ALA A 11 3.54 7.47 1.94
CA ALA A 11 4.01 7.30 0.57
C ALA A 11 2.90 6.85 -0.40
N LEU A 12 2.07 5.88 0.01
CA LEU A 12 0.90 5.44 -0.77
C LEU A 12 -0.12 6.57 -0.96
N VAL A 13 -0.42 7.36 0.07
CA VAL A 13 -1.41 8.44 -0.02
C VAL A 13 -0.92 9.61 -0.84
N ASP A 14 0.37 9.93 -0.75
CA ASP A 14 0.94 11.15 -1.32
C ASP A 14 1.42 10.94 -2.76
N SER A 15 1.77 9.70 -3.15
CA SER A 15 2.40 9.39 -4.46
C SER A 15 1.54 8.57 -5.42
N PHE A 16 0.36 8.12 -4.97
CA PHE A 16 -0.56 7.32 -5.79
C PHE A 16 -1.95 7.96 -5.78
N ASP A 17 -2.70 7.81 -6.85
CA ASP A 17 -4.15 8.00 -6.86
C ASP A 17 -4.91 6.69 -6.55
N LEU A 18 -6.25 6.72 -6.58
CA LEU A 18 -7.05 5.55 -6.22
C LEU A 18 -6.95 4.41 -7.25
N ASP A 19 -6.83 4.74 -8.52
CA ASP A 19 -6.76 3.76 -9.61
C ASP A 19 -5.37 3.12 -9.69
N GLU A 20 -4.33 3.90 -9.38
CA GLU A 20 -2.97 3.37 -9.21
C GLU A 20 -2.89 2.44 -7.99
N LEU A 21 -3.52 2.77 -6.85
CA LEU A 21 -3.60 1.83 -5.72
C LEU A 21 -4.31 0.53 -6.08
N ARG A 22 -5.35 0.59 -6.93
CA ARG A 22 -6.05 -0.58 -7.44
C ARG A 22 -5.15 -1.42 -8.33
N THR A 23 -4.38 -0.78 -9.20
CA THR A 23 -3.38 -1.44 -10.07
C THR A 23 -2.29 -2.12 -9.23
N LEU A 24 -1.73 -1.41 -8.26
CA LEU A 24 -0.74 -1.97 -7.33
C LEU A 24 -1.29 -3.16 -6.53
N CYS A 25 -2.56 -3.13 -6.11
CA CYS A 25 -3.21 -4.29 -5.50
C CYS A 25 -3.25 -5.48 -6.46
N PHE A 26 -3.66 -5.26 -7.71
CA PHE A 26 -3.73 -6.31 -8.74
C PHE A 26 -2.35 -6.96 -8.96
N ASP A 27 -1.30 -6.16 -9.15
CA ASP A 27 0.06 -6.64 -9.37
C ASP A 27 0.61 -7.47 -8.19
N LEU A 28 0.17 -7.12 -6.98
CA LEU A 28 0.55 -7.82 -5.76
C LEU A 28 -0.29 -9.08 -5.45
N GLY A 29 -1.31 -9.38 -6.28
CA GLY A 29 -2.25 -10.48 -6.07
C GLY A 29 -3.26 -10.22 -4.95
N MET A 30 -3.60 -8.95 -4.71
CA MET A 30 -4.58 -8.50 -3.73
C MET A 30 -5.84 -7.99 -4.42
N ASP A 31 -7.01 -8.42 -3.94
CA ASP A 31 -8.28 -7.84 -4.38
C ASP A 31 -8.53 -6.49 -3.70
N PHE A 32 -8.46 -5.41 -4.48
CA PHE A 32 -8.71 -4.05 -4.01
C PHE A 32 -10.14 -3.87 -3.44
N GLU A 33 -11.14 -4.55 -4.00
CA GLU A 33 -12.53 -4.42 -3.55
C GLU A 33 -12.76 -5.09 -2.19
N SER A 34 -11.96 -6.10 -1.86
CA SER A 34 -11.97 -6.74 -0.54
C SER A 34 -11.46 -5.84 0.59
N LEU A 35 -10.70 -4.78 0.27
CA LEU A 35 -10.16 -3.87 1.27
C LEU A 35 -11.25 -2.97 1.87
N PRO A 36 -11.38 -2.88 3.20
CA PRO A 36 -12.32 -1.97 3.84
C PRO A 36 -12.02 -0.49 3.52
N GLY A 37 -13.08 0.33 3.54
CA GLY A 37 -13.00 1.77 3.33
C GLY A 37 -13.17 2.18 1.87
N GLN A 38 -13.60 3.42 1.66
CA GLN A 38 -13.97 3.97 0.34
C GLN A 38 -13.04 5.09 -0.13
N SER A 39 -12.28 5.70 0.78
CA SER A 39 -11.33 6.76 0.44
C SER A 39 -9.93 6.22 0.18
N LYS A 40 -9.13 6.94 -0.61
CA LYS A 40 -7.72 6.62 -0.88
C LYS A 40 -6.89 6.41 0.41
N PRO A 41 -6.98 7.27 1.44
CA PRO A 41 -6.26 7.05 2.69
C PRO A 41 -6.74 5.81 3.47
N ALA A 42 -8.03 5.48 3.39
CA ALA A 42 -8.55 4.27 4.02
C ALA A 42 -8.03 3.01 3.31
N LYS A 43 -8.09 2.96 1.97
CA LYS A 43 -7.54 1.86 1.18
C LYS A 43 -6.03 1.69 1.41
N ALA A 44 -5.25 2.76 1.37
CA ALA A 44 -3.81 2.72 1.66
C ALA A 44 -3.49 2.17 3.06
N ARG A 45 -4.28 2.55 4.08
CA ARG A 45 -4.14 1.99 5.42
C ARG A 45 -4.41 0.48 5.45
N GLU A 46 -5.46 0.03 4.77
CA GLU A 46 -5.81 -1.39 4.75
C GLU A 46 -4.83 -2.23 3.92
N MET A 47 -4.22 -1.69 2.86
CA MET A 47 -3.11 -2.33 2.14
C MET A 47 -1.93 -2.59 3.09
N VAL A 48 -1.52 -1.58 3.87
CA VAL A 48 -0.44 -1.73 4.85
C VAL A 48 -0.79 -2.78 5.92
N ASN A 49 -2.04 -2.76 6.42
CA ASN A 49 -2.51 -3.76 7.38
C ASN A 49 -2.51 -5.17 6.78
N TYR A 50 -2.93 -5.33 5.52
CA TYR A 50 -3.00 -6.61 4.82
C TYR A 50 -1.65 -7.30 4.77
N TRP A 51 -0.59 -6.56 4.39
CA TRP A 51 0.77 -7.09 4.27
C TRP A 51 1.45 -7.24 5.64
N ARG A 52 1.21 -6.31 6.57
CA ARG A 52 1.66 -6.44 7.96
C ARG A 52 1.15 -7.72 8.61
N ASN A 53 -0.14 -8.03 8.46
CA ASN A 53 -0.75 -9.21 9.07
C ASN A 53 -0.19 -10.52 8.47
N ARG A 54 0.36 -10.46 7.24
CA ARG A 54 1.06 -11.58 6.57
C ARG A 54 2.56 -11.63 6.86
N ARG A 55 3.09 -10.67 7.63
CA ARG A 55 4.53 -10.48 7.89
C ARG A 55 5.34 -10.33 6.59
N ASP A 56 4.74 -9.75 5.57
CA ASP A 56 5.33 -9.61 4.23
C ASP A 56 5.20 -8.15 3.75
N LEU A 57 5.61 -7.21 4.61
CA LEU A 57 5.64 -5.79 4.27
C LEU A 57 6.68 -5.47 3.21
N ASP A 58 7.75 -6.27 3.13
CA ASP A 58 8.83 -6.08 2.18
C ASP A 58 8.34 -6.20 0.74
N LYS A 59 7.37 -7.07 0.47
CA LYS A 59 6.71 -7.16 -0.85
C LYS A 59 6.03 -5.85 -1.25
N LEU A 60 5.35 -5.19 -0.32
CA LEU A 60 4.70 -3.90 -0.58
C LEU A 60 5.73 -2.78 -0.78
N THR A 61 6.77 -2.73 0.06
CA THR A 61 7.78 -1.69 -0.03
C THR A 61 8.63 -1.82 -1.30
N GLU A 62 8.92 -3.04 -1.74
CA GLU A 62 9.61 -3.29 -3.00
C GLU A 62 8.76 -2.86 -4.20
N ALA A 63 7.46 -3.17 -4.20
CA ALA A 63 6.58 -2.73 -5.29
C ALA A 63 6.49 -1.19 -5.36
N ILE A 64 6.40 -0.51 -4.22
CA ILE A 64 6.47 0.97 -4.16
C ILE A 64 7.80 1.47 -4.73
N ARG A 65 8.92 0.80 -4.39
CA ARG A 65 10.26 1.16 -4.91
C ARG A 65 10.38 0.97 -6.41
N VAL A 66 9.77 -0.07 -6.96
CA VAL A 66 9.75 -0.32 -8.41
C VAL A 66 8.96 0.76 -9.14
N GLU A 67 7.78 1.16 -8.63
CA GLU A 67 6.93 2.15 -9.32
C GLU A 67 7.32 3.61 -9.10
N ARG A 68 7.93 3.96 -7.97
CA ARG A 68 8.20 5.35 -7.58
C ARG A 68 9.65 5.63 -7.21
N GLY A 69 10.50 4.62 -7.17
CA GLY A 69 11.88 4.74 -6.68
C GLY A 69 11.96 4.85 -5.16
N ASN A 70 13.06 5.41 -4.66
CA ASN A 70 13.37 5.41 -3.24
C ASN A 70 12.63 6.52 -2.45
N ILE A 71 11.31 6.35 -2.27
CA ILE A 71 10.45 7.27 -1.51
C ILE A 71 10.15 6.81 -0.07
N ILE A 72 10.61 5.61 0.35
CA ILE A 72 10.39 5.02 1.68
C ILE A 72 11.58 4.24 2.24
#